data_AF-A0A5C7NHM0-F1
#
_entry.id   AF-A0A5C7NHM0-F1
#
_cell.length_a   1.000
_cell.length_b   1.000
_cell.length_c   1.000
_cell.angle_alpha   90.00
_cell.angle_beta   90.00
_cell.angle_gamma   90.00
#
_symmetry.space_group_name_H-M   'P 1'
#
loop_
_entity.id
_entity.type
_entity.pdbx_description
1 polymer ?
#
loop_
_entity_poly.entity_id
_entity_poly.type
_entity_poly.pdbx_seq_one_letter_code
_entity_poly.pdbx_strand_id
1 'polypeptide(L)'
;MVPHLITALNGPINELEARILESMPAIERWFRLEWMEHTPPFYTSVDVRNAGFKLAPVDTNLYPGGFNNLTDQMVPLAVQAAMAAIEKICPEAKNLLLIPEKHTRNTFYLMNVARLVQIFTMAGLNVRLGTLDTEVTEPTTFSLPDGQALTVEPLVRKGRRLGLKDFDPCT
;
A
#
# COMPACT_ATOMS: atom_id res chain seq x y z
N MET A 1 -10.44 -18.72 14.69
CA MET A 1 -11.29 -19.30 13.63
C MET A 1 -10.86 -18.67 12.32
N VAL A 2 -10.69 -19.46 11.25
CA VAL A 2 -10.33 -18.97 9.91
C VAL A 2 -11.41 -19.35 8.90
N PRO A 3 -11.54 -18.64 7.77
CA PRO A 3 -12.51 -19.01 6.73
C PRO A 3 -12.22 -20.41 6.17
N HIS A 4 -13.27 -21.21 5.99
CA HIS A 4 -13.21 -22.51 5.32
C HIS A 4 -14.18 -22.53 4.14
N LEU A 5 -13.79 -23.23 3.06
CA LEU A 5 -14.67 -23.43 1.92
C LEU A 5 -15.85 -24.32 2.31
N ILE A 6 -17.07 -23.84 2.02
CA ILE A 6 -18.32 -24.60 2.18
C ILE A 6 -18.73 -25.11 0.80
N THR A 7 -17.93 -26.00 0.22
CA THR A 7 -18.21 -26.64 -1.07
C THR A 7 -17.65 -28.06 -1.09
N ALA A 8 -18.31 -28.95 -1.82
CA ALA A 8 -17.81 -30.30 -2.11
C ALA A 8 -16.90 -30.33 -3.36
N LEU A 9 -16.86 -29.23 -4.13
CA LEU A 9 -16.09 -29.12 -5.37
C LEU A 9 -14.68 -28.60 -5.10
N ASN A 10 -13.71 -29.50 -5.02
CA ASN A 10 -12.28 -29.18 -4.83
C ASN A 10 -11.39 -29.55 -6.04
N GLY A 11 -11.95 -30.08 -7.13
CA GLY A 11 -11.17 -30.62 -8.26
C GLY A 11 -10.30 -29.59 -8.98
N PRO A 12 -10.89 -28.57 -9.64
CA PRO A 12 -10.13 -27.63 -10.46
C PRO A 12 -9.10 -26.79 -9.69
N ILE A 13 -9.36 -26.51 -8.41
CA ILE A 13 -8.40 -25.77 -7.59
C ILE A 13 -7.20 -26.62 -7.19
N ASN A 14 -7.39 -27.90 -6.86
CA ASN A 14 -6.29 -28.82 -6.57
C ASN A 14 -5.37 -28.99 -7.79
N GLU A 15 -5.93 -29.00 -9.01
CA GLU A 15 -5.14 -29.05 -10.24
C GLU A 15 -4.32 -27.76 -10.44
N LEU A 16 -4.93 -26.59 -10.22
CA LEU A 16 -4.22 -25.30 -10.29
C LEU A 16 -3.06 -25.26 -9.29
N GLU A 17 -3.32 -25.65 -8.04
CA GLU A 17 -2.31 -25.71 -6.98
C GLU A 17 -1.16 -26.65 -7.35
N ALA A 18 -1.47 -27.87 -7.82
CA ALA A 18 -0.46 -28.82 -8.27
C ALA A 18 0.41 -28.25 -9.39
N ARG A 19 -0.20 -27.64 -10.42
CA ARG A 19 0.53 -27.02 -11.53
C ARG A 19 1.46 -25.88 -11.07
N ILE A 20 1.01 -25.04 -10.13
CA ILE A 20 1.83 -23.96 -9.55
C ILE A 20 3.03 -24.55 -8.79
N LEU A 21 2.80 -25.57 -7.95
CA LEU A 21 3.86 -26.21 -7.17
C LEU A 21 4.89 -26.91 -8.06
N GLU A 22 4.45 -27.66 -9.07
CA GLU A 22 5.31 -28.37 -10.01
C GLU A 22 6.13 -27.42 -10.90
N SER A 23 5.59 -26.24 -11.19
CA SER A 23 6.22 -25.24 -12.09
C SER A 23 6.87 -24.07 -11.34
N MET A 24 7.01 -24.13 -10.02
CA MET A 24 7.41 -22.99 -9.19
C MET A 24 8.69 -22.28 -9.67
N PRO A 25 9.81 -22.98 -9.98
CA PRO A 25 11.02 -22.31 -10.47
C PRO A 25 10.83 -21.61 -11.82
N ALA A 26 10.00 -22.17 -12.70
CA ALA A 26 9.71 -21.61 -14.02
C ALA A 26 8.83 -20.35 -13.89
N ILE A 27 7.81 -20.39 -13.03
CA ILE A 27 6.93 -19.26 -12.73
C ILE A 27 7.73 -18.09 -12.13
N GLU A 28 8.57 -18.36 -11.12
CA GLU A 28 9.41 -17.33 -10.50
C GLU A 28 10.42 -16.72 -11.48
N ARG A 29 11.00 -17.54 -12.37
CA ARG A 29 11.88 -17.03 -13.43
C ARG A 29 11.10 -16.15 -14.40
N TRP A 30 9.91 -16.57 -14.81
CA TRP A 30 9.07 -15.81 -15.72
C TRP A 30 8.73 -14.44 -15.11
N PHE A 31 8.27 -14.38 -13.86
CA PHE A 31 8.00 -13.11 -13.18
C PHE A 31 9.22 -12.18 -13.15
N ARG A 32 10.42 -12.70 -12.84
CA ARG A 32 11.63 -11.85 -12.85
C ARG A 32 11.91 -11.24 -14.22
N LEU A 33 11.68 -11.97 -15.31
CA LEU A 33 11.86 -11.44 -16.67
C LEU A 33 10.79 -10.39 -17.01
N GLU A 34 9.53 -10.65 -16.68
CA GLU A 34 8.45 -9.68 -16.89
C GLU A 34 8.72 -8.37 -16.12
N TRP A 35 9.25 -8.43 -14.89
CA TRP A 35 9.57 -7.24 -14.09
C TRP A 35 10.85 -6.49 -14.53
N MET A 36 11.66 -7.10 -15.41
CA MET A 36 12.73 -6.40 -16.10
C MET A 36 12.20 -5.56 -17.27
N GLU A 37 11.17 -6.04 -17.97
CA GLU A 37 10.54 -5.32 -19.09
C GLU A 37 9.47 -4.34 -18.62
N HIS A 38 8.79 -4.64 -17.50
CA HIS A 38 7.68 -3.89 -16.97
C HIS A 38 7.96 -3.40 -15.54
N THR A 39 7.91 -2.09 -15.33
CA THR A 39 8.03 -1.51 -13.99
C THR A 39 6.72 -1.74 -13.22
N PRO A 40 6.75 -2.47 -12.10
CA PRO A 40 5.56 -2.66 -11.27
C PRO A 40 5.16 -1.33 -10.60
N PRO A 41 3.87 -1.16 -10.23
CA PRO A 41 3.45 -0.01 -9.44
C PRO A 41 4.17 0.02 -8.08
N PHE A 42 4.25 1.20 -7.46
CA PHE A 42 4.87 1.37 -6.15
C PHE A 42 4.22 0.47 -5.09
N TYR A 43 2.88 0.36 -5.13
CA TYR A 43 2.08 -0.55 -4.32
C TYR A 43 0.79 -0.94 -5.07
N THR A 44 0.12 -2.01 -4.66
CA THR A 44 -1.20 -2.41 -5.18
C THR A 44 -1.83 -3.45 -4.25
N SER A 45 -3.16 -3.56 -4.28
CA SER A 45 -3.88 -4.74 -3.78
C SER A 45 -4.64 -5.41 -4.92
N VAL A 46 -4.91 -6.71 -4.78
CA VAL A 46 -5.72 -7.49 -5.72
C VAL A 46 -6.70 -8.32 -4.90
N ASP A 47 -8.00 -8.13 -5.15
CA ASP A 47 -9.02 -8.96 -4.53
C ASP A 47 -9.16 -10.25 -5.33
N VAL A 48 -9.12 -11.39 -4.64
CA VAL A 48 -9.23 -12.71 -5.26
C VAL A 48 -10.44 -13.43 -4.69
N ARG A 49 -11.21 -14.08 -5.57
CA ARG A 49 -12.31 -14.98 -5.16
C ARG A 49 -11.98 -16.42 -5.49
N ASN A 50 -12.15 -17.28 -4.49
CA ASN A 50 -12.04 -18.72 -4.59
C ASN A 50 -13.44 -19.35 -4.55
N ALA A 51 -13.86 -19.94 -5.67
CA ALA A 51 -15.13 -20.64 -5.80
C ALA A 51 -15.01 -22.18 -5.76
N GLY A 52 -13.83 -22.73 -5.46
CA GLY A 52 -13.52 -24.17 -5.52
C GLY A 52 -13.31 -24.72 -6.93
N PHE A 53 -14.05 -24.21 -7.93
CA PHE A 53 -13.85 -24.53 -9.35
C PHE A 53 -13.09 -23.46 -10.13
N LYS A 54 -12.88 -22.28 -9.54
CA LYS A 54 -12.15 -21.15 -10.16
C LYS A 54 -11.54 -20.28 -9.07
N LEU A 55 -10.30 -19.86 -9.31
CA LEU A 55 -9.61 -18.81 -8.56
C LEU A 55 -9.37 -17.65 -9.53
N ALA A 56 -9.86 -16.44 -9.20
CA ALA A 56 -9.74 -15.31 -10.11
C ALA A 56 -9.59 -13.98 -9.37
N PRO A 57 -8.78 -13.04 -9.91
CA PRO A 57 -8.81 -11.65 -9.47
C PRO A 57 -10.14 -11.01 -9.89
N VAL A 58 -10.69 -10.18 -9.02
CA VAL A 58 -11.96 -9.46 -9.26
C VAL A 58 -11.85 -7.96 -9.09
N ASP A 59 -10.79 -7.48 -8.45
CA ASP A 59 -10.46 -6.04 -8.34
C ASP A 59 -8.94 -5.86 -8.30
N THR A 60 -8.46 -4.73 -8.79
CA THR A 60 -7.06 -4.30 -8.65
C THR A 60 -7.04 -2.82 -8.30
N ASN A 61 -6.52 -2.51 -7.12
CA ASN A 61 -6.48 -1.16 -6.60
C ASN A 61 -5.03 -0.68 -6.46
N LEU A 62 -4.66 0.34 -7.23
CA LEU A 62 -3.35 0.99 -7.19
C LEU A 62 -3.19 1.96 -6.02
N TYR A 63 -4.24 2.20 -5.23
CA TYR A 63 -4.25 3.02 -4.02
C TYR A 63 -4.92 2.28 -2.85
N PRO A 64 -4.35 1.14 -2.41
CA PRO A 64 -4.97 0.31 -1.39
C PRO A 64 -5.12 1.05 -0.06
N GLY A 65 -6.32 0.97 0.53
CA GLY A 65 -6.71 1.67 1.76
C GLY A 65 -6.79 0.78 3.01
N GLY A 66 -6.12 -0.38 3.01
CA GLY A 66 -6.24 -1.41 4.05
C GLY A 66 -4.92 -1.84 4.71
N PHE A 67 -3.88 -1.00 4.71
CA PHE A 67 -2.58 -1.35 5.30
C PHE A 67 -2.68 -1.63 6.80
N ASN A 68 -3.63 -1.01 7.51
CA ASN A 68 -3.90 -1.32 8.93
C ASN A 68 -4.34 -2.76 9.19
N ASN A 69 -4.74 -3.51 8.15
CA ASN A 69 -5.07 -4.93 8.26
C ASN A 69 -3.82 -5.83 8.24
N LEU A 70 -2.64 -5.29 7.91
CA LEU A 70 -1.38 -6.02 8.03
C LEU A 70 -1.06 -6.25 9.52
N THR A 71 -0.70 -7.46 9.88
CA THR A 71 -0.26 -7.75 11.25
C THR A 71 1.11 -7.13 11.51
N ASP A 72 1.45 -6.90 12.78
CA ASP A 72 2.75 -6.30 13.13
C ASP A 72 3.93 -7.17 12.69
N GLN A 73 3.74 -8.50 12.62
CA GLN A 73 4.72 -9.45 12.11
C GLN A 73 5.00 -9.28 10.61
N MET A 74 4.06 -8.72 9.84
CA MET A 74 4.22 -8.46 8.41
C MET A 74 4.91 -7.11 8.13
N VAL A 75 4.98 -6.21 9.11
CA VAL A 75 5.55 -4.86 8.92
C VAL A 75 7.01 -4.89 8.45
N PRO A 76 7.92 -5.70 9.02
CA PRO A 76 9.31 -5.74 8.54
C PRO A 76 9.43 -6.09 7.05
N LEU A 77 8.60 -7.02 6.56
CA LEU A 77 8.58 -7.39 5.16
C LEU A 77 7.99 -6.27 4.27
N ALA A 78 6.95 -5.58 4.75
CA ALA A 78 6.39 -4.42 4.06
C ALA A 78 7.40 -3.26 3.96
N VAL A 79 8.19 -3.03 5.01
CA VAL A 79 9.28 -2.05 5.01
C VAL A 79 10.34 -2.42 3.97
N GLN A 80 10.80 -3.67 3.94
CA GLN A 80 11.77 -4.13 2.95
C GLN A 80 11.25 -3.99 1.51
N ALA A 81 9.98 -4.34 1.28
CA ALA A 81 9.35 -4.17 -0.04
C ALA A 81 9.25 -2.69 -0.44
N ALA A 82 8.92 -1.80 0.51
CA ALA A 82 8.90 -0.36 0.28
C ALA A 82 10.28 0.19 -0.07
N MET A 83 11.34 -0.25 0.63
CA MET A 83 12.73 0.15 0.30
C MET A 83 13.10 -0.24 -1.14
N ALA A 84 12.81 -1.48 -1.55
CA ALA A 84 13.06 -1.93 -2.93
C ALA A 84 12.26 -1.12 -3.98
N ALA A 85 11.02 -0.74 -3.66
CA ALA A 85 10.21 0.13 -4.51
C ALA A 85 10.80 1.55 -4.62
N ILE A 86 11.25 2.12 -3.50
CA ILE A 86 11.89 3.44 -3.44
C ILE A 86 13.18 3.44 -4.26
N GLU A 87 14.04 2.45 -4.10
CA GLU A 87 15.30 2.31 -4.85
C GLU A 87 15.07 2.28 -6.37
N LYS A 88 13.99 1.63 -6.82
CA LYS A 88 13.64 1.53 -8.24
C LYS A 88 13.01 2.81 -8.81
N ILE A 89 12.22 3.53 -8.01
CA ILE A 89 11.38 4.65 -8.48
C ILE A 89 12.01 6.01 -8.19
N CYS A 90 12.54 6.23 -6.99
CA CYS A 90 13.14 7.49 -6.58
C CYS A 90 14.23 7.26 -5.51
N PRO A 91 15.43 6.80 -5.92
CA PRO A 91 16.50 6.40 -4.98
C PRO A 91 17.05 7.57 -4.15
N GLU A 92 16.89 8.81 -4.63
CA GLU A 92 17.34 10.01 -3.94
C GLU A 92 16.25 10.61 -3.02
N ALA A 93 15.09 9.95 -2.90
CA ALA A 93 13.99 10.45 -2.11
C ALA A 93 14.37 10.57 -0.63
N LYS A 94 14.32 11.80 -0.12
CA LYS A 94 14.43 12.09 1.32
C LYS A 94 13.08 12.40 1.94
N ASN A 95 12.28 13.18 1.22
CA ASN A 95 10.98 13.67 1.67
C ASN A 95 9.87 13.03 0.82
N LEU A 96 8.85 12.47 1.48
CA LEU A 96 7.65 11.93 0.85
C LEU A 96 6.42 12.72 1.30
N LEU A 97 5.74 13.35 0.34
CA LEU A 97 4.42 13.92 0.55
C LEU A 97 3.37 12.85 0.26
N LEU A 98 2.69 12.37 1.29
CA LEU A 98 1.58 11.43 1.14
C LEU A 98 0.26 12.22 1.15
N ILE A 99 -0.56 12.02 0.11
CA ILE A 99 -1.86 12.68 -0.04
C ILE A 99 -2.96 11.66 0.25
N PRO A 100 -3.58 11.70 1.44
CA PRO A 100 -4.71 10.83 1.75
C PRO A 100 -5.99 11.28 1.04
N GLU A 101 -6.95 10.37 0.95
CA GLU A 101 -8.33 10.66 0.56
C GLU A 101 -8.96 11.67 1.52
N LYS A 102 -9.99 12.38 1.04
CA LYS A 102 -10.71 13.41 1.81
C LYS A 102 -11.49 12.88 3.03
N HIS A 103 -11.46 11.57 3.30
CA HIS A 103 -12.22 10.91 4.35
C HIS A 103 -11.59 11.06 5.74
N THR A 104 -11.60 12.27 6.27
CA THR A 104 -11.04 12.62 7.59
C THR A 104 -11.82 12.07 8.79
N ARG A 105 -13.02 11.50 8.57
CA ARG A 105 -13.89 10.94 9.63
C ARG A 105 -13.91 9.42 9.70
N ASN A 106 -13.33 8.72 8.71
CA ASN A 106 -13.29 7.27 8.72
C ASN A 106 -12.05 6.82 9.50
N THR A 107 -12.27 6.38 10.73
CA THR A 107 -11.21 5.95 11.64
C THR A 107 -10.36 4.80 11.10
N PHE A 108 -10.96 3.82 10.40
CA PHE A 108 -10.20 2.73 9.77
C PHE A 108 -9.27 3.25 8.67
N TYR A 109 -9.76 4.21 7.89
CA TYR A 109 -8.95 4.85 6.86
C TYR A 109 -7.78 5.65 7.47
N LEU A 110 -8.00 6.37 8.56
CA LEU A 110 -6.94 7.06 9.26
C LEU A 110 -5.90 6.08 9.84
N MET A 111 -6.33 4.95 10.40
CA MET A 111 -5.41 3.89 10.83
C MET A 111 -4.60 3.31 9.65
N ASN A 112 -5.20 3.17 8.47
CA ASN A 112 -4.49 2.80 7.24
C ASN A 112 -3.39 3.81 6.89
N VAL A 113 -3.70 5.11 6.94
CA VAL A 113 -2.74 6.18 6.67
C VAL A 113 -1.61 6.15 7.71
N ALA A 114 -1.92 5.94 8.99
CA ALA A 114 -0.90 5.81 10.04
C ALA A 114 0.04 4.63 9.79
N ARG A 115 -0.49 3.48 9.37
CA ARG A 115 0.33 2.32 9.02
C ARG A 115 1.22 2.59 7.81
N LEU A 116 0.74 3.32 6.80
CA LEU A 116 1.56 3.76 5.67
C LEU A 116 2.69 4.70 6.10
N VAL A 117 2.38 5.71 6.92
CA VAL A 117 3.38 6.64 7.47
C VAL A 117 4.44 5.87 8.25
N GLN A 118 4.04 4.91 9.09
CA GLN A 118 4.97 4.05 9.82
C GLN A 118 5.90 3.28 8.87
N ILE A 119 5.34 2.58 7.88
CA ILE A 119 6.11 1.77 6.92
C ILE A 119 7.15 2.63 6.18
N PHE A 120 6.73 3.77 5.62
CA PHE A 120 7.63 4.62 4.85
C PHE A 120 8.65 5.36 5.71
N THR A 121 8.29 5.71 6.94
CA THR A 121 9.26 6.28 7.91
C THR A 121 10.33 5.25 8.27
N MET A 122 9.93 4.00 8.52
CA MET A 122 10.87 2.89 8.77
C MET A 122 11.72 2.54 7.54
N ALA A 123 11.21 2.80 6.34
CA ALA A 123 11.96 2.68 5.08
C ALA A 123 12.96 3.83 4.84
N GLY A 124 13.07 4.79 5.78
CA GLY A 124 14.07 5.87 5.74
C GLY A 124 13.60 7.18 5.12
N LEU A 125 12.29 7.35 4.87
CA LEU A 125 11.73 8.59 4.32
C LEU A 125 11.23 9.52 5.44
N ASN A 126 11.36 10.82 5.22
CA ASN A 126 10.65 11.85 5.98
C ASN A 126 9.26 12.06 5.38
N VAL A 127 8.25 11.48 6.03
CA VAL A 127 6.88 11.44 5.51
C VAL A 127 6.03 12.54 6.13
N ARG A 128 5.32 13.32 5.31
CA ARG A 128 4.30 14.27 5.77
C ARG A 128 3.02 14.14 4.97
N LEU A 129 1.90 14.51 5.60
CA LEU A 129 0.56 14.37 5.03
C LEU A 129 0.05 15.71 4.50
N GLY A 130 -0.29 15.76 3.21
CA GLY A 130 -0.90 16.92 2.60
C GLY A 130 -2.31 16.62 2.11
N THR A 131 -3.29 17.47 2.43
CA THR A 131 -4.69 17.22 2.06
C THR A 131 -5.19 18.13 0.92
N LEU A 132 -6.02 17.56 0.06
CA LEU A 132 -6.82 18.27 -0.95
C LEU A 132 -8.19 18.74 -0.40
N ASP A 133 -8.45 18.49 0.88
CA ASP A 133 -9.63 19.00 1.56
C ASP A 133 -9.48 20.50 1.84
N THR A 134 -10.36 21.31 1.23
CA THR A 134 -10.35 22.77 1.37
C THR A 134 -10.84 23.25 2.73
N GLU A 135 -11.48 22.39 3.53
CA GLU A 135 -11.88 22.71 4.90
C GLU A 135 -10.67 22.76 5.86
N VAL A 136 -9.58 22.06 5.52
CA VAL A 136 -8.35 22.07 6.30
C VAL A 136 -7.48 23.25 5.86
N THR A 137 -7.59 24.38 6.56
CA THR A 137 -6.82 25.60 6.26
C THR A 137 -5.54 25.74 7.09
N GLU A 138 -5.35 24.90 8.09
CA GLU A 138 -4.18 24.87 8.98
C GLU A 138 -3.83 23.43 9.39
N PRO A 139 -2.60 23.15 9.85
CA PRO A 139 -2.22 21.83 10.34
C PRO A 139 -3.22 21.30 11.35
N THR A 140 -3.87 20.18 11.02
CA THR A 140 -4.95 19.59 11.82
C THR A 140 -4.56 18.19 12.27
N THR A 141 -4.64 17.95 13.58
CA THR A 141 -4.29 16.67 14.19
C THR A 141 -5.53 15.84 14.49
N PHE A 142 -5.53 14.59 14.04
CA PHE A 142 -6.54 13.59 14.34
C PHE A 142 -5.99 12.55 15.32
N SER A 143 -6.68 12.36 16.44
CA SER A 143 -6.40 11.27 17.38
C SER A 143 -6.97 9.96 16.86
N LEU A 144 -6.20 8.88 16.97
CA LEU A 144 -6.58 7.53 16.54
C LEU A 144 -6.97 6.65 17.74
N PRO A 145 -7.77 5.59 17.54
CA PRO A 145 -8.24 4.73 18.63
C PRO A 145 -7.13 3.97 19.36
N ASP A 146 -6.00 3.76 18.70
CA ASP A 146 -4.82 3.08 19.24
C ASP A 146 -3.88 4.04 19.99
N GLY A 147 -4.30 5.29 20.19
CA GLY A 147 -3.53 6.32 20.89
C GLY A 147 -2.51 7.05 20.02
N GLN A 148 -2.37 6.69 18.75
CA GLN A 148 -1.57 7.44 17.78
C GLN A 148 -2.27 8.74 17.37
N ALA A 149 -1.54 9.62 16.70
CA ALA A 149 -2.09 10.83 16.10
C ALA A 149 -1.53 11.03 14.69
N LEU A 150 -2.36 11.58 13.81
CA LEU A 150 -1.98 11.98 12.46
C LEU A 150 -2.19 13.48 12.28
N THR A 151 -1.16 14.17 11.82
CA THR A 151 -1.26 15.57 11.44
C THR A 151 -1.36 15.66 9.92
N VAL A 152 -2.44 16.25 9.41
CA VAL A 152 -2.59 16.60 8.00
C VAL A 152 -2.45 18.09 7.81
N GLU A 153 -1.95 18.50 6.65
CA GLU A 153 -1.65 19.91 6.38
C GLU A 153 -2.20 20.38 5.04
N PRO A 154 -2.59 21.65 4.93
CA PRO A 154 -2.99 22.23 3.65
C PRO A 154 -1.82 22.17 2.66
N LEU A 155 -2.10 21.66 1.47
CA LEU A 155 -1.14 21.64 0.37
C LEU A 155 -0.79 23.06 -0.09
N VAL A 156 0.50 23.31 -0.33
CA VAL A 156 1.01 24.58 -0.85
C VAL A 156 1.59 24.34 -2.24
N ARG A 157 1.03 25.03 -3.23
CA ARG A 157 1.57 25.03 -4.59
C ARG A 157 2.53 26.20 -4.79
N LYS A 158 3.80 25.90 -5.12
CA LYS A 158 4.83 26.90 -5.49
C LYS A 158 5.24 26.67 -6.94
N GLY A 159 4.64 27.44 -7.86
CA GLY A 159 4.83 27.27 -9.29
C GLY A 159 4.39 25.88 -9.78
N ARG A 160 5.38 25.05 -10.19
CA ARG A 160 5.16 23.67 -10.67
C ARG A 160 5.28 22.61 -9.58
N ARG A 161 5.60 22.98 -8.34
CA ARG A 161 5.82 22.03 -7.24
C ARG A 161 4.67 22.07 -6.25
N LEU A 162 4.37 20.91 -5.68
CA LEU A 162 3.43 20.73 -4.60
C LEU A 162 4.19 20.32 -3.35
N GLY A 163 3.92 20.97 -2.21
CA GLY A 163 4.61 20.70 -0.96
C GLY A 163 3.78 21.15 0.23
N LEU A 164 4.42 21.26 1.39
CA LEU A 164 3.82 21.85 2.58
C LEU A 164 4.64 23.05 3.01
N LYS A 165 4.25 23.68 4.12
CA LYS A 165 5.08 24.71 4.75
C LYS A 165 6.43 24.11 5.12
N ASP A 166 7.49 24.70 4.56
CA ASP A 166 8.90 24.32 4.75
C ASP A 166 9.20 22.84 4.44
N PHE A 167 8.43 22.23 3.54
CA PHE A 167 8.61 20.85 3.10
C PHE A 167 8.45 20.73 1.59
N ASP A 168 9.54 20.34 0.92
CA ASP A 168 9.59 20.09 -0.52
C ASP A 168 9.83 18.59 -0.74
N PRO A 169 8.84 17.83 -1.23
CA PRO A 169 9.00 16.40 -1.50
C PRO A 169 9.91 16.16 -2.70
N CYS A 170 10.57 15.01 -2.77
CA CYS A 170 11.43 14.69 -3.91
C CYS A 170 10.63 14.47 -5.21
N THR A 171 9.37 14.07 -5.10
CA THR A 171 8.42 13.86 -6.21
C THR A 171 7.17 14.70 -6.03
#